data_AF-W5NMV3-F1
#
_entry.id   AF-W5NMV3-F1
#
_cell.length_a   1.000
_cell.length_b   1.000
_cell.length_c   1.000
_cell.angle_alpha   90.00
_cell.angle_beta   90.00
_cell.angle_gamma   90.00
#
_symmetry.space_group_name_H-M   'P 1'
#
loop_
_entity.id
_entity.type
_entity.pdbx_description
1 polymer ?
#
loop_
_entity_poly.entity_id
_entity_poly.type
_entity_poly.pdbx_seq_one_letter_code
_entity_poly.pdbx_strand_id
1 'polypeptide(L)'
;ADMSVEFFGWEVQYDDDQHLAAEQEPKAGRLYTMYHGTSVSQARNIIAGGFRQSPDGMLGPGVYVSRNPRKAERYPLQAPATDKVVLKLRVDTGRVKRIDTDNHPLQKTWHSHGYDTAWVPPNCGMKAVPSGLEEDCVWDPSKVEVIDVTRAPDANTQAELKGLIAQQQKGKRAAAAGADSCRLCKRRADSAHPVERCWGCGKSICTYMPRHQC
;
A
#
# COMPACT_ATOMS: atom_id res chain seq x y z
N ALA A 1 -31.71 -5.80 -37.97
CA ALA A 1 -32.35 -5.92 -36.65
C ALA A 1 -31.27 -5.75 -35.62
N ASP A 2 -31.33 -4.67 -34.84
CA ASP A 2 -30.40 -4.38 -33.76
C ASP A 2 -30.72 -5.33 -32.60
N MET A 3 -29.81 -6.24 -32.27
CA MET A 3 -29.99 -7.15 -31.14
C MET A 3 -29.44 -6.47 -29.89
N SER A 4 -30.31 -5.82 -29.13
CA SER A 4 -29.97 -5.35 -27.79
C SER A 4 -29.73 -6.57 -26.89
N VAL A 5 -28.53 -6.71 -26.33
CA VAL A 5 -28.21 -7.70 -25.31
C VAL A 5 -28.32 -7.03 -23.94
N GLU A 6 -29.26 -7.47 -23.11
CA GLU A 6 -29.29 -7.09 -21.69
C GLU A 6 -28.23 -7.89 -20.93
N PHE A 7 -27.23 -7.20 -20.37
CA PHE A 7 -26.14 -7.82 -19.61
C PHE A 7 -26.31 -7.51 -18.11
N PHE A 8 -26.35 -8.56 -17.29
CA PHE A 8 -26.42 -8.46 -15.82
C PHE A 8 -25.23 -9.20 -15.18
N GLY A 9 -24.02 -8.64 -15.32
CA GLY A 9 -22.82 -9.24 -14.76
C GLY A 9 -21.76 -8.21 -14.39
N TRP A 10 -20.69 -8.69 -13.75
CA TRP A 10 -19.47 -7.94 -13.52
C TRP A 10 -18.28 -8.88 -13.48
N GLU A 11 -17.12 -8.33 -13.79
CA GLU A 11 -15.83 -8.96 -13.56
C GLU A 11 -14.93 -7.92 -12.89
N VAL A 12 -14.39 -8.27 -11.73
CA VAL A 12 -13.39 -7.46 -11.05
C VAL A 12 -12.05 -7.82 -11.65
N GLN A 13 -11.53 -6.93 -12.48
CA GLN A 13 -10.13 -6.99 -12.87
C GLN A 13 -9.29 -6.49 -11.70
N TYR A 14 -8.55 -7.40 -11.09
CA TYR A 14 -7.40 -7.02 -10.30
C TYR A 14 -6.35 -6.55 -11.29
N ASP A 15 -6.00 -5.26 -11.27
CA ASP A 15 -4.78 -4.81 -11.93
C ASP A 15 -3.64 -5.54 -11.23
N ASP A 16 -3.18 -6.63 -11.84
CA ASP A 16 -2.02 -7.39 -11.39
C ASP A 16 -0.73 -6.56 -11.53
N ASP A 17 -0.79 -5.44 -12.28
CA ASP A 17 0.21 -4.37 -12.25
C ASP A 17 0.04 -3.48 -11.01
N GLN A 18 0.31 -4.07 -9.84
CA GLN A 18 0.52 -3.34 -8.58
C GLN A 18 1.82 -2.49 -8.60
N HIS A 19 2.53 -2.48 -9.73
CA HIS A 19 3.82 -1.82 -9.92
C HIS A 19 3.64 -0.54 -10.74
N LEU A 20 3.04 0.47 -10.12
CA LEU A 20 2.98 1.81 -10.69
C LEU A 20 4.39 2.44 -10.65
N ALA A 21 4.87 2.93 -11.79
CA ALA A 21 6.17 3.58 -11.86
C ALA A 21 6.18 4.87 -11.02
N ALA A 22 7.38 5.31 -10.62
CA ALA A 22 7.56 6.51 -9.80
C ALA A 22 7.08 7.79 -10.52
N GLU A 23 7.11 7.78 -11.85
CA GLU A 23 6.75 8.87 -12.75
C GLU A 23 5.23 9.01 -12.94
N GLN A 24 4.45 7.99 -12.60
CA GLN A 24 3.02 7.96 -12.84
C GLN A 24 2.24 8.52 -11.65
N GLU A 25 1.05 9.08 -11.89
CA GLU A 25 0.17 9.55 -10.81
C GLU A 25 -0.53 8.36 -10.11
N PRO A 26 -0.47 8.26 -8.77
CA PRO A 26 -1.20 7.25 -8.02
C PRO A 26 -2.71 7.47 -8.16
N LYS A 27 -3.43 6.41 -8.50
CA LYS A 27 -4.89 6.41 -8.58
C LYS A 27 -5.46 6.08 -7.21
N ALA A 28 -6.52 6.80 -6.82
CA ALA A 28 -7.18 6.57 -5.55
C ALA A 28 -7.75 5.14 -5.43
N GLY A 29 -7.72 4.61 -4.20
CA GLY A 29 -8.28 3.29 -3.86
C GLY A 29 -7.49 2.11 -4.45
N ARG A 30 -6.19 2.29 -4.71
CA ARG A 30 -5.32 1.25 -5.26
C ARG A 30 -4.20 0.85 -4.30
N LEU A 31 -3.81 -0.41 -4.42
CA LEU A 31 -2.66 -1.00 -3.74
C LEU A 31 -1.44 -0.87 -4.64
N TYR A 32 -0.34 -0.35 -4.10
CA TYR A 32 0.92 -0.23 -4.82
C TYR A 32 2.07 -0.90 -4.10
N THR A 33 2.99 -1.44 -4.89
CA THR A 33 4.31 -1.80 -4.39
C THR A 33 5.13 -0.54 -4.19
N MET A 34 5.61 -0.34 -2.96
CA MET A 34 6.47 0.79 -2.59
C MET A 34 7.65 0.33 -1.74
N TYR A 35 8.53 1.26 -1.40
CA TYR A 35 9.79 0.98 -0.73
C TYR A 35 10.03 1.97 0.41
N HIS A 36 10.60 1.46 1.51
CA HIS A 36 11.01 2.26 2.65
C HIS A 36 12.43 1.86 3.08
N GLY A 37 13.33 2.85 3.11
CA GLY A 37 14.70 2.68 3.58
C GLY A 37 14.80 2.97 5.07
N THR A 38 15.41 2.07 5.83
CA THR A 38 15.51 2.17 7.29
C THR A 38 16.74 1.44 7.82
N SER A 39 17.01 1.53 9.13
CA SER A 39 18.11 0.80 9.76
C SER A 39 17.78 -0.68 9.96
N VAL A 40 18.78 -1.54 10.18
CA VAL A 40 18.52 -2.97 10.46
C VAL A 40 17.67 -3.13 11.73
N SER A 41 17.99 -2.38 12.79
CA SER A 41 17.24 -2.41 14.04
C SER A 41 15.78 -1.97 13.86
N GLN A 42 15.54 -0.91 13.08
CA GLN A 42 14.20 -0.41 12.81
C GLN A 42 13.43 -1.36 11.89
N ALA A 43 14.07 -2.02 10.93
CA ALA A 43 13.46 -3.04 10.10
C ALA A 43 12.89 -4.19 10.95
N ARG A 44 13.65 -4.69 11.94
CA ARG A 44 13.16 -5.70 12.89
C ARG A 44 11.93 -5.22 13.66
N ASN A 45 11.99 -3.99 14.19
CA ASN A 45 10.88 -3.39 14.92
C ASN A 45 9.62 -3.25 14.05
N ILE A 46 9.77 -2.80 12.80
CA ILE A 46 8.67 -2.64 11.86
C ILE A 46 8.06 -3.99 11.48
N ILE A 47 8.88 -5.02 11.23
CA ILE A 47 8.38 -6.36 10.90
C ILE A 47 7.61 -6.95 12.09
N ALA A 48 8.11 -6.79 13.31
CA ALA A 48 7.48 -7.31 14.51
C ALA A 48 6.19 -6.56 14.90
N GLY A 49 6.23 -5.23 14.89
CA GLY A 49 5.20 -4.37 15.47
C GLY A 49 4.40 -3.50 14.49
N GLY A 50 4.72 -3.56 13.20
CA GLY A 50 4.18 -2.66 12.18
C GLY A 50 4.85 -1.29 12.17
N PHE A 51 4.45 -0.45 11.21
CA PHE A 51 4.92 0.93 11.13
C PHE A 51 4.34 1.79 12.25
N ARG A 52 5.04 2.87 12.56
CA ARG A 52 4.55 3.99 13.37
C ARG A 52 4.70 5.26 12.55
N GLN A 53 3.80 6.21 12.75
CA GLN A 53 3.91 7.51 12.10
C GLN A 53 5.18 8.21 12.58
N SER A 54 5.91 8.82 11.65
CA SER A 54 6.84 9.90 12.01
C SER A 54 6.02 11.05 12.61
N PRO A 55 6.50 11.74 13.66
CA PRO A 55 5.79 12.86 14.25
C PRO A 55 5.70 14.08 13.31
N ASP A 56 6.64 14.22 12.38
CA ASP A 56 6.66 15.30 11.39
C ASP A 56 7.45 14.89 10.12
N GLY A 57 7.42 15.75 9.11
CA GLY A 57 8.22 15.70 7.90
C GLY A 57 7.75 16.75 6.91
N MET A 58 8.21 16.66 5.66
CA MET A 58 7.84 17.62 4.60
C MET A 58 6.33 17.57 4.30
N LEU A 59 5.68 16.42 4.47
CA LEU A 59 4.25 16.20 4.32
C LEU A 59 3.52 16.06 5.67
N GLY A 60 4.13 16.46 6.78
CA GLY A 60 3.56 16.26 8.13
C GLY A 60 3.72 14.83 8.67
N PRO A 61 2.90 14.42 9.65
CA PRO A 61 3.01 13.10 10.27
C PRO A 61 2.54 11.99 9.34
N GLY A 62 3.22 10.84 9.39
CA GLY A 62 2.86 9.66 8.59
C GLY A 62 4.02 8.72 8.31
N VAL A 63 3.76 7.74 7.45
CA VAL A 63 4.75 6.77 6.98
C VAL A 63 5.22 7.17 5.58
N TYR A 64 6.49 7.53 5.48
CA TYR A 64 7.11 7.98 4.23
C TYR A 64 7.57 6.79 3.39
N VAL A 65 7.09 6.71 2.16
CA VAL A 65 7.37 5.63 1.22
C VAL A 65 7.62 6.21 -0.18
N SER A 66 8.21 5.38 -1.03
CA SER A 66 8.62 5.78 -2.38
C SER A 66 8.41 4.61 -3.32
N ARG A 67 7.89 4.84 -4.51
CA ARG A 67 7.86 3.85 -5.60
C ARG A 67 9.24 3.67 -6.23
N ASN A 68 10.14 4.63 -6.06
CA ASN A 68 11.53 4.49 -6.48
C ASN A 68 12.37 3.72 -5.44
N PRO A 69 12.84 2.48 -5.72
CA PRO A 69 13.65 1.71 -4.77
C PRO A 69 15.03 2.35 -4.53
N ARG A 70 15.65 2.95 -5.55
CA ARG A 70 16.96 3.63 -5.41
C ARG A 70 16.87 4.85 -4.50
N LYS A 71 15.71 5.54 -4.47
CA LYS A 71 15.47 6.61 -3.50
C LYS A 71 15.49 6.05 -2.09
N ALA A 72 14.78 4.95 -1.85
CA ALA A 72 14.71 4.30 -0.53
C ALA A 72 16.08 3.83 -0.05
N GLU A 73 16.94 3.31 -0.92
CA GLU A 73 18.31 2.86 -0.58
C GLU A 73 19.18 3.95 0.07
N ARG A 74 18.88 5.22 -0.16
CA ARG A 74 19.62 6.34 0.44
C ARG A 74 19.33 6.49 1.93
N TYR A 75 18.21 5.98 2.43
CA TYR A 75 17.79 6.17 3.81
C TYR A 75 18.21 5.00 4.72
N PRO A 76 18.59 5.29 5.98
CA PRO A 76 18.77 6.63 6.56
C PRO A 76 19.98 7.36 5.95
N LEU A 77 19.88 8.67 5.72
CA LEU A 77 20.89 9.42 4.92
C LEU A 77 22.31 9.32 5.48
N GLN A 78 22.46 9.44 6.80
CA GLN A 78 23.75 9.46 7.49
C GLN A 78 24.18 8.08 8.03
N ALA A 79 23.39 7.04 7.81
CA ALA A 79 23.76 5.69 8.23
C ALA A 79 24.81 5.07 7.30
N PRO A 80 25.73 4.23 7.81
CA PRO A 80 26.64 3.47 6.96
C PRO A 80 25.88 2.41 6.15
N ALA A 81 26.43 1.99 5.01
CA ALA A 81 25.81 0.94 4.18
C ALA A 81 25.60 -0.38 4.94
N THR A 82 26.41 -0.62 5.97
CA THR A 82 26.32 -1.77 6.87
C THR A 82 25.09 -1.77 7.79
N ASP A 83 24.32 -0.69 7.82
CA ASP A 83 23.08 -0.59 8.61
C ASP A 83 21.85 -0.27 7.74
N LYS A 84 21.97 -0.16 6.41
CA LYS A 84 20.82 0.19 5.55
C LYS A 84 20.05 -1.04 5.06
N VAL A 85 18.73 -1.01 5.25
CA VAL A 85 17.78 -1.99 4.75
C VAL A 85 16.72 -1.30 3.89
N VAL A 86 16.28 -1.96 2.82
CA VAL A 86 15.11 -1.52 2.04
C VAL A 86 14.01 -2.56 2.16
N LEU A 87 12.89 -2.14 2.75
CA LEU A 87 11.67 -2.93 2.86
C LEU A 87 10.83 -2.74 1.59
N LYS A 88 10.34 -3.86 1.03
CA LYS A 88 9.29 -3.87 0.00
C LYS A 88 7.94 -3.88 0.68
N LEU A 89 7.06 -2.99 0.25
CA LEU A 89 5.78 -2.73 0.90
C LEU A 89 4.63 -2.95 -0.07
N ARG A 90 3.49 -3.40 0.47
CA ARG A 90 2.18 -3.27 -0.15
C ARG A 90 1.44 -2.15 0.56
N VAL A 91 1.11 -1.09 -0.17
CA VAL A 91 0.56 0.16 0.38
C VAL A 91 -0.84 0.41 -0.18
N ASP A 92 -1.83 0.52 0.69
CA ASP A 92 -3.15 1.07 0.34
C ASP A 92 -3.10 2.60 0.40
N THR A 93 -3.17 3.22 -0.76
CA THR A 93 -3.05 4.68 -0.87
C THR A 93 -4.35 5.42 -0.55
N GLY A 94 -5.49 4.74 -0.53
CA GLY A 94 -6.80 5.35 -0.29
C GLY A 94 -7.03 6.60 -1.15
N ARG A 95 -7.53 7.68 -0.55
CA ARG A 95 -7.68 9.00 -1.18
C ARG A 95 -6.34 9.73 -1.17
N VAL A 96 -5.81 10.01 -2.35
CA VAL A 96 -4.52 10.70 -2.49
C VAL A 96 -4.68 12.21 -2.66
N LYS A 97 -3.88 12.99 -1.93
CA LYS A 97 -3.73 14.43 -2.12
C LYS A 97 -2.40 14.72 -2.81
N ARG A 98 -2.47 15.27 -4.03
CA ARG A 98 -1.30 15.83 -4.72
C ARG A 98 -0.83 17.11 -4.01
N ILE A 99 0.47 17.18 -3.72
CA ILE A 99 1.20 18.30 -3.11
C ILE A 99 2.36 18.63 -4.07
N ASP A 100 2.17 19.61 -4.95
CA ASP A 100 3.10 19.88 -6.06
C ASP A 100 3.64 21.31 -6.08
N THR A 101 3.51 22.04 -4.97
CA THR A 101 4.07 23.37 -4.80
C THR A 101 4.56 23.57 -3.37
N ASP A 102 5.59 24.41 -3.21
CA ASP A 102 6.06 24.79 -1.87
C ASP A 102 4.96 25.57 -1.14
N ASN A 103 4.84 25.36 0.17
CA ASN A 103 3.80 25.97 1.01
C ASN A 103 2.38 25.63 0.55
N HIS A 104 2.17 24.45 -0.03
CA HIS A 104 0.83 24.00 -0.39
C HIS A 104 -0.08 24.05 0.87
N PRO A 105 -1.31 24.63 0.80
CA PRO A 105 -2.15 24.85 1.99
C PRO A 105 -2.44 23.59 2.82
N LEU A 106 -2.46 22.43 2.15
CA LEU A 106 -2.68 21.11 2.76
C LEU A 106 -1.40 20.30 2.98
N GLN A 107 -0.21 20.88 2.83
CA GLN A 107 1.07 20.15 2.85
C GLN A 107 1.24 19.27 4.10
N LYS A 108 0.83 19.76 5.29
CA LYS A 108 0.89 19.01 6.55
C LYS A 108 -0.46 18.62 7.14
N THR A 109 -1.57 19.01 6.50
CA THR A 109 -2.94 18.89 7.04
C THR A 109 -3.90 18.14 6.13
N TRP A 110 -3.41 17.55 5.04
CA TRP A 110 -4.19 16.74 4.11
C TRP A 110 -5.00 15.63 4.80
N HIS A 111 -4.45 15.01 5.85
CA HIS A 111 -5.13 13.93 6.58
C HIS A 111 -6.40 14.42 7.28
N SER A 112 -6.41 15.63 7.85
CA SER A 112 -7.61 16.20 8.49
C SER A 112 -8.69 16.61 7.49
N HIS A 113 -8.35 16.62 6.19
CA HIS A 113 -9.26 16.90 5.08
C HIS A 113 -9.77 15.62 4.40
N GLY A 114 -9.59 14.46 5.05
CA GLY A 114 -10.13 13.18 4.58
C GLY A 114 -9.33 12.51 3.48
N TYR A 115 -8.04 12.85 3.35
CA TYR A 115 -7.09 12.14 2.49
C TYR A 115 -6.30 11.12 3.30
N ASP A 116 -6.00 9.98 2.68
CA ASP A 116 -5.28 8.87 3.30
C ASP A 116 -3.76 8.92 3.02
N THR A 117 -3.39 9.52 1.90
CA THR A 117 -2.00 9.68 1.45
C THR A 117 -1.79 11.08 0.88
N ALA A 118 -0.68 11.74 1.21
CA ALA A 118 -0.16 12.85 0.43
C ALA A 118 0.93 12.38 -0.54
N TRP A 119 0.95 12.94 -1.75
CA TRP A 119 1.89 12.57 -2.79
C TRP A 119 2.53 13.80 -3.43
N VAL A 120 3.86 13.83 -3.49
CA VAL A 120 4.64 14.78 -4.28
C VAL A 120 4.97 14.16 -5.64
N PRO A 121 4.56 14.76 -6.76
CA PRO A 121 4.94 14.29 -8.09
C PRO A 121 6.44 14.48 -8.34
N PRO A 122 7.06 13.60 -9.15
CA PRO A 122 8.43 13.82 -9.56
C PRO A 122 8.55 15.08 -10.43
N ASN A 123 9.67 15.77 -10.30
CA ASN A 123 10.03 16.96 -11.08
C ASN A 123 8.98 18.09 -11.05
N CYS A 124 8.18 18.21 -9.99
CA CYS A 124 7.17 19.27 -9.83
C CYS A 124 7.76 20.67 -9.52
N GLY A 125 9.07 20.78 -9.34
CA GLY A 125 9.75 22.06 -9.10
C GLY A 125 9.69 22.56 -7.64
N MET A 126 9.18 21.77 -6.70
CA MET A 126 9.21 22.09 -5.27
C MET A 126 10.64 22.18 -4.75
N LYS A 127 10.99 23.32 -4.15
CA LYS A 127 12.29 23.54 -3.49
C LYS A 127 12.45 22.66 -2.25
N ALA A 128 11.36 22.33 -1.57
CA ALA A 128 11.36 21.40 -0.44
C ALA A 128 11.75 19.96 -0.84
N VAL A 129 11.74 19.63 -2.13
CA VAL A 129 12.18 18.32 -2.67
C VAL A 129 13.25 18.54 -3.75
N PRO A 130 14.49 18.97 -3.39
CA PRO A 130 15.53 19.32 -4.36
C PRO A 130 15.91 18.18 -5.31
N SER A 131 15.69 16.93 -4.89
CA SER A 131 15.99 15.76 -5.71
C SER A 131 15.05 15.56 -6.90
N GLY A 132 13.88 16.21 -6.91
CA GLY A 132 12.85 16.01 -7.92
C GLY A 132 12.23 14.60 -7.92
N LEU A 133 12.56 13.73 -6.96
CA LEU A 133 11.97 12.41 -6.86
C LEU A 133 10.65 12.44 -6.11
N GLU A 134 9.69 11.62 -6.52
CA GLU A 134 8.39 11.49 -5.85
C GLU A 134 8.54 11.14 -4.38
N GLU A 135 7.53 11.49 -3.59
CA GLU A 135 7.37 11.01 -2.22
C GLU A 135 5.90 10.81 -1.88
N ASP A 136 5.59 9.68 -1.23
CA ASP A 136 4.27 9.38 -0.69
C ASP A 136 4.35 9.39 0.85
N CYS A 137 3.37 9.99 1.53
CA CYS A 137 3.23 9.97 2.98
C CYS A 137 1.84 9.44 3.35
N VAL A 138 1.81 8.24 3.94
CA VAL A 138 0.58 7.53 4.30
C VAL A 138 0.21 7.83 5.75
N TRP A 139 -1.05 8.19 6.00
CA TRP A 139 -1.49 8.60 7.34
C TRP A 139 -1.54 7.41 8.29
N ASP A 140 -2.32 6.39 7.95
CA ASP A 140 -2.54 5.23 8.80
C ASP A 140 -1.49 4.13 8.55
N PRO A 141 -0.63 3.81 9.53
CA PRO A 141 0.37 2.75 9.39
C PRO A 141 -0.24 1.37 9.09
N SER A 142 -1.51 1.12 9.44
CA SER A 142 -2.20 -0.14 9.16
C SER A 142 -2.35 -0.43 7.66
N LYS A 143 -2.29 0.62 6.83
CA LYS A 143 -2.35 0.56 5.36
C LYS A 143 -1.01 0.22 4.71
N VAL A 144 0.05 0.05 5.49
CA VAL A 144 1.41 -0.22 5.01
C VAL A 144 1.86 -1.58 5.50
N GLU A 145 1.91 -2.54 4.58
CA GLU A 145 2.31 -3.92 4.89
C GLU A 145 3.71 -4.24 4.36
N VAL A 146 4.57 -4.78 5.22
CA VAL A 146 5.87 -5.32 4.79
C VAL A 146 5.66 -6.68 4.11
N ILE A 147 6.09 -6.78 2.86
CA ILE A 147 5.93 -8.01 2.06
C ILE A 147 7.26 -8.68 1.72
N ASP A 148 8.37 -7.94 1.69
CA ASP A 148 9.71 -8.49 1.44
C ASP A 148 10.83 -7.53 1.90
N VAL A 149 12.08 -7.99 1.84
CA VAL A 149 13.30 -7.17 1.91
C VAL A 149 14.03 -7.24 0.57
N THR A 150 14.21 -6.09 -0.08
CA THR A 150 14.90 -6.02 -1.38
C THR A 150 16.39 -5.79 -1.26
N ARG A 151 16.85 -5.18 -0.16
CA ARG A 151 18.26 -4.92 0.10
C ARG A 151 18.54 -4.96 1.60
N ALA A 152 19.65 -5.57 1.98
CA ALA A 152 20.19 -5.56 3.34
C ALA A 152 21.72 -5.44 3.30
N PRO A 153 22.39 -5.19 4.44
CA PRO A 153 23.85 -5.09 4.53
C PRO A 153 24.60 -6.35 4.08
N ASP A 154 24.04 -7.52 4.37
CA ASP A 154 24.64 -8.82 4.10
C ASP A 154 23.55 -9.92 3.96
N ALA A 155 23.96 -11.08 3.46
CA ALA A 155 23.04 -12.19 3.18
C ALA A 155 22.39 -12.78 4.44
N ASN A 156 23.07 -12.76 5.59
CA ASN A 156 22.55 -13.29 6.84
C ASN A 156 21.44 -12.37 7.35
N THR A 157 21.69 -11.06 7.38
CA THR A 157 20.69 -10.05 7.73
C THR A 157 19.48 -10.13 6.80
N GLN A 158 19.69 -10.30 5.49
CA GLN A 158 18.58 -10.44 4.53
C GLN A 158 17.75 -11.71 4.79
N ALA A 159 18.40 -12.85 5.03
CA ALA A 159 17.73 -14.11 5.31
C ALA A 159 16.94 -14.07 6.63
N GLU A 160 17.52 -13.48 7.68
CA GLU A 160 16.88 -13.26 8.97
C GLU A 160 15.58 -12.47 8.81
N LEU A 161 15.65 -11.29 8.19
CA LEU A 161 14.50 -10.40 8.03
C LEU A 161 13.39 -11.03 7.17
N LYS A 162 13.75 -11.72 6.08
CA LYS A 162 12.79 -12.49 5.27
C LYS A 162 12.14 -13.61 6.08
N GLY A 163 12.90 -14.28 6.95
CA GLY A 163 12.39 -15.28 7.88
C GLY A 163 11.35 -14.73 8.84
N LEU A 164 11.62 -13.55 9.43
CA LEU A 164 10.69 -12.85 10.32
C LEU A 164 9.38 -12.48 9.59
N ILE A 165 9.47 -11.97 8.36
CA ILE A 165 8.29 -11.65 7.53
C ILE A 165 7.46 -12.91 7.26
N ALA A 166 8.12 -14.00 6.85
CA ALA A 166 7.43 -15.26 6.56
C ALA A 166 6.74 -15.84 7.81
N GLN A 167 7.35 -15.73 8.98
CA GLN A 167 6.76 -16.15 10.25
C GLN A 167 5.52 -15.32 10.60
N GLN A 168 5.60 -14.00 10.45
CA GLN A 168 4.45 -13.10 10.68
C GLN A 168 3.29 -13.40 9.73
N GLN A 169 3.58 -13.63 8.44
CA GLN A 169 2.56 -13.98 7.45
C GLN A 169 1.91 -15.34 7.75
N LYS A 170 2.67 -16.34 8.21
CA LYS A 170 2.11 -17.62 8.68
C LYS A 170 1.20 -17.41 9.89
N GLY A 171 1.60 -16.59 10.85
CA GLY A 171 0.77 -16.23 12.01
C GLY A 171 -0.55 -15.56 11.61
N LYS A 172 -0.49 -14.57 10.72
CA LYS A 172 -1.68 -13.90 10.16
C LYS A 172 -2.60 -14.87 9.41
N ARG A 173 -2.03 -15.78 8.60
CA ARG A 173 -2.80 -16.81 7.89
C ARG A 173 -3.46 -17.80 8.85
N ALA A 174 -2.77 -18.22 9.91
CA ALA A 174 -3.33 -19.10 10.93
C ALA A 174 -4.46 -18.42 11.71
N ALA A 175 -4.28 -17.15 12.10
CA ALA A 175 -5.34 -16.35 12.74
C ALA A 175 -6.55 -16.17 11.80
N ALA A 176 -6.31 -15.84 10.52
CA ALA A 176 -7.35 -15.71 9.52
C ALA A 176 -8.05 -17.05 9.21
N ALA A 177 -7.34 -18.18 9.29
CA ALA A 177 -7.90 -19.52 9.11
C ALA A 177 -8.96 -19.88 10.17
N GLY A 178 -8.94 -19.23 11.33
CA GLY A 178 -9.96 -19.34 12.37
C GLY A 178 -11.23 -18.51 12.14
N ALA A 179 -11.29 -17.62 11.14
CA ALA A 179 -12.45 -16.76 10.87
C ALA A 179 -13.34 -17.30 9.74
N ASP A 180 -14.64 -17.57 9.97
CA ASP A 180 -15.53 -18.19 8.98
C ASP A 180 -15.52 -17.50 7.60
N SER A 181 -15.40 -18.29 6.52
CA SER A 181 -15.39 -17.78 5.14
C SER A 181 -16.80 -17.66 4.56
N CYS A 182 -17.04 -16.63 3.74
CA CYS A 182 -18.32 -16.42 3.10
C CYS A 182 -18.63 -17.58 2.13
N ARG A 183 -19.83 -18.16 2.26
CA ARG A 183 -20.23 -19.35 1.48
C ARG A 183 -20.34 -19.08 -0.03
N LEU A 184 -20.61 -17.83 -0.44
CA LEU A 184 -20.84 -17.43 -1.82
C LEU A 184 -19.55 -17.02 -2.55
N CYS A 185 -18.81 -16.04 -2.03
CA CYS A 185 -17.58 -15.56 -2.68
C CYS A 185 -16.31 -16.29 -2.21
N LYS A 186 -16.42 -17.17 -1.20
CA LYS A 186 -15.29 -17.87 -0.54
C LYS A 186 -14.24 -16.98 0.12
N ARG A 187 -14.49 -15.67 0.18
CA ARG A 187 -13.61 -14.70 0.85
C ARG A 187 -13.97 -14.58 2.33
N ARG A 188 -12.96 -14.35 3.16
CA ARG A 188 -13.12 -13.98 4.57
C ARG A 188 -13.20 -12.45 4.64
N ALA A 189 -13.99 -11.91 5.55
CA ALA A 189 -13.93 -10.48 5.90
C ALA A 189 -14.17 -10.31 7.39
N ASP A 190 -13.70 -9.18 7.91
CA ASP A 190 -13.90 -8.78 9.31
C ASP A 190 -15.36 -8.38 9.62
N SER A 191 -16.22 -8.31 8.58
CA SER A 191 -17.64 -7.95 8.66
C SER A 191 -18.52 -8.90 7.82
N ALA A 192 -19.82 -8.90 8.09
CA ALA A 192 -20.80 -9.66 7.30
C ALA A 192 -20.74 -9.29 5.81
N HIS A 193 -20.83 -10.28 4.93
CA HIS A 193 -20.87 -10.05 3.48
C HIS A 193 -22.30 -9.74 3.05
N PRO A 194 -22.55 -8.63 2.34
CA PRO A 194 -23.86 -8.35 1.76
C PRO A 194 -24.22 -9.44 0.75
N VAL A 195 -25.35 -10.11 0.97
CA VAL A 195 -25.91 -11.12 0.07
C VAL A 195 -27.18 -10.56 -0.55
N GLU A 196 -27.20 -10.51 -1.88
CA GLU A 196 -28.30 -9.96 -2.68
C GLU A 196 -28.72 -10.97 -3.78
N ARG A 197 -29.76 -10.67 -4.55
CA ARG A 197 -30.21 -11.50 -5.69
C ARG A 197 -29.79 -10.85 -7.03
N CYS A 198 -29.18 -11.58 -7.98
CA CYS A 198 -28.95 -11.06 -9.36
C CYS A 198 -30.29 -10.64 -9.94
N TRP A 199 -30.39 -9.40 -10.42
CA TRP A 199 -31.60 -8.91 -11.06
C TRP A 199 -31.92 -9.65 -12.38
N GLY A 200 -30.91 -10.21 -13.05
CA GLY A 200 -31.09 -11.04 -14.24
C GLY A 200 -31.46 -12.50 -13.93
N CYS A 201 -30.62 -13.25 -13.21
CA CYS A 201 -30.82 -14.70 -13.01
C CYS A 201 -31.43 -15.12 -11.67
N GLY A 202 -31.67 -14.18 -10.74
CA GLY A 202 -32.25 -14.45 -9.42
C GLY A 202 -31.36 -15.20 -8.42
N LYS A 203 -30.15 -15.63 -8.80
CA LYS A 203 -29.21 -16.33 -7.90
C LYS A 203 -28.73 -15.42 -6.77
N SER A 204 -28.52 -16.00 -5.60
CA SER A 204 -27.85 -15.31 -4.49
C SER A 204 -26.40 -15.00 -4.85
N ILE A 205 -26.05 -13.72 -4.78
CA ILE A 205 -24.73 -13.16 -5.07
C ILE A 205 -24.19 -12.48 -3.82
N CYS A 206 -22.89 -12.60 -3.61
CA CYS A 206 -22.17 -11.77 -2.66
C CYS A 206 -21.54 -10.63 -3.45
N THR A 207 -21.73 -9.39 -3.03
CA THR A 207 -21.19 -8.20 -3.73
C THR A 207 -19.66 -8.20 -3.84
N TYR A 208 -18.98 -8.96 -2.98
CA TYR A 208 -17.53 -9.14 -3.01
C TYR A 208 -17.04 -10.31 -3.89
N MET A 209 -17.91 -11.01 -4.64
CA MET A 209 -17.45 -12.04 -5.57
C MET A 209 -16.68 -11.43 -6.75
N PRO A 210 -15.58 -12.06 -7.20
CA PRO A 210 -14.73 -11.51 -8.26
C PRO A 210 -15.45 -11.43 -9.60
N ARG A 211 -16.47 -12.26 -9.81
CA ARG A 211 -17.18 -12.33 -11.07
C ARG A 211 -18.58 -12.84 -10.86
N HIS A 212 -19.52 -12.27 -11.60
CA HIS A 212 -20.86 -12.79 -11.80
C HIS A 212 -21.26 -12.62 -13.26
N GLN A 213 -21.85 -13.65 -13.85
CA GLN A 213 -22.37 -13.58 -15.21
C GLN A 213 -23.76 -14.23 -15.24
N CYS A 214 -24.75 -13.37 -15.48
CA CYS A 214 -26.05 -13.70 -16.05
C CYS A 214 -25.82 -13.59 -17.59
#